data_AF-A0A673LWD2-F1
#
_entry.id   AF-A0A673LWD2-F1
#
_cell.length_a   1.000
_cell.length_b   1.000
_cell.length_c   1.000
_cell.angle_alpha   90.00
_cell.angle_beta   90.00
_cell.angle_gamma   90.00
#
_symmetry.space_group_name_H-M   'P 1'
#
loop_
_entity.id
_entity.type
_entity.pdbx_description
1 polymer ?
#
loop_
_entity_poly.entity_id
_entity_poly.type
_entity_poly.pdbx_seq_one_letter_code
_entity_poly.pdbx_strand_id
1 'polypeptide(L)'
;MTAFLSEYIKFIALYFKSKDVMVFNGLIGLETVVGQTAYNILAFHCPCLPKKNYLYGLTAIGVPALAFFVIGVMLNQSTWDIVSECRTKRCRKLSLTAAFALLGSVVGRAVVVPVTWTVISLLRGEAYVCAFSEFMNPSSLDGFFSSTPGPEIMARFPCKDVLAPFMNYSGEVEHQLKYESQVLVTFYSVVKLLNCMNTSDVQPLFFLHLAYWSQYCSSEQALFQRTAEVHAKNYAAENVKSFFGFVALEDEEKQEIDDTPIYSRLNKWDMYTNEHDLSN
;
A
#
# COMPACT_ATOMS: atom_id res chain seq x y z
N MET A 1 1.14 24.36 -32.32
CA MET A 1 0.31 23.39 -31.57
C MET A 1 1.14 22.43 -30.71
N THR A 2 2.29 21.95 -31.18
CA THR A 2 3.17 21.01 -30.44
C THR A 2 3.86 21.60 -29.20
N ALA A 3 4.27 22.87 -29.24
CA ALA A 3 4.91 23.54 -28.09
C ALA A 3 3.94 23.76 -26.91
N PHE A 4 2.68 24.14 -27.20
CA PHE A 4 1.64 24.30 -26.18
C PHE A 4 1.26 22.97 -25.52
N LEU A 5 1.19 21.89 -26.31
CA LEU A 5 0.94 20.55 -25.80
C LEU A 5 2.11 20.06 -24.91
N SER A 6 3.35 20.33 -25.32
CA SER A 6 4.55 20.03 -24.51
C SER A 6 4.53 20.78 -23.18
N GLU A 7 4.26 22.09 -23.17
CA GLU A 7 4.19 22.87 -21.92
C GLU A 7 3.01 22.43 -21.04
N TYR A 8 1.89 22.04 -21.63
CA TYR A 8 0.75 21.49 -20.90
C TYR A 8 1.05 20.11 -20.30
N ILE A 9 1.73 19.23 -21.04
CA ILE A 9 2.20 17.93 -20.55
C ILE A 9 3.24 18.13 -19.46
N LYS A 10 4.18 19.08 -19.58
CA LYS A 10 5.13 19.42 -18.52
C LYS A 10 4.44 19.94 -17.29
N PHE A 11 3.43 20.81 -17.43
CA PHE A 11 2.65 21.32 -16.31
C PHE A 11 1.88 20.21 -15.60
N ILE A 12 1.25 19.32 -16.36
CA ILE A 12 0.57 18.13 -15.84
C ILE A 12 1.58 17.20 -15.14
N ALA A 13 2.74 16.95 -15.74
CA ALA A 13 3.79 16.13 -15.15
C ALA A 13 4.36 16.75 -13.87
N LEU A 14 4.54 18.07 -13.82
CA LEU A 14 4.94 18.82 -12.62
C LEU A 14 3.85 18.82 -11.55
N TYR A 15 2.58 18.86 -11.94
CA TYR A 15 1.45 18.72 -11.03
C TYR A 15 1.39 17.30 -10.43
N PHE A 16 1.55 16.27 -11.27
CA PHE A 16 1.65 14.89 -10.82
C PHE A 16 2.89 14.62 -9.96
N LYS A 17 4.01 15.31 -10.23
CA LYS A 17 5.28 15.29 -9.47
C LYS A 17 5.28 16.13 -8.18
N SER A 18 4.24 16.95 -7.96
CA SER A 18 4.06 17.70 -6.71
C SER A 18 2.95 17.14 -5.82
N LYS A 19 2.10 16.26 -6.35
CA LYS A 19 0.92 15.69 -5.68
C LYS A 19 0.83 14.17 -5.79
N ASP A 20 1.96 13.52 -6.01
CA ASP A 20 2.18 12.12 -6.37
C ASP A 20 1.44 11.20 -5.39
N VAL A 21 1.54 11.49 -4.09
CA VAL A 21 0.91 10.70 -3.03
C VAL A 21 -0.61 10.77 -3.09
N MET A 22 -1.19 11.95 -3.34
CA MET A 22 -2.65 12.12 -3.41
C MET A 22 -3.22 11.45 -4.65
N VAL A 23 -2.56 11.61 -5.80
CA VAL A 23 -2.96 10.99 -7.06
C VAL A 23 -2.86 9.47 -6.96
N PHE A 24 -1.73 8.97 -6.45
CA PHE A 24 -1.49 7.55 -6.31
C PHE A 24 -2.50 6.89 -5.37
N ASN A 25 -2.81 7.52 -4.24
CA ASN A 25 -3.86 7.04 -3.32
C ASN A 25 -5.25 7.09 -3.96
N GLY A 26 -5.53 8.11 -4.80
CA GLY A 26 -6.77 8.19 -5.57
C GLY A 26 -6.90 7.06 -6.59
N LEU A 27 -5.83 6.74 -7.30
CA LEU A 27 -5.76 5.63 -8.25
C LEU A 27 -5.98 4.29 -7.53
N ILE A 28 -5.30 4.06 -6.42
CA ILE A 28 -5.50 2.89 -5.55
C ILE A 28 -6.97 2.77 -5.16
N GLY A 29 -7.60 3.87 -4.74
CA GLY A 29 -9.02 3.88 -4.38
C GLY A 29 -9.91 3.42 -5.54
N LEU A 30 -9.69 3.99 -6.74
CA LEU A 30 -10.46 3.65 -7.94
C LEU A 30 -10.25 2.19 -8.35
N GLU A 31 -9.00 1.72 -8.40
CA GLU A 31 -8.65 0.34 -8.72
C GLU A 31 -9.26 -0.63 -7.72
N THR A 32 -9.27 -0.29 -6.43
CA THR A 32 -9.88 -1.13 -5.39
C THR A 32 -11.39 -1.22 -5.60
N VAL A 33 -12.08 -0.12 -5.93
CA VAL A 33 -13.51 -0.14 -6.24
C VAL A 33 -13.78 -1.05 -7.44
N VAL A 34 -13.02 -0.89 -8.54
CA VAL A 34 -13.19 -1.70 -9.75
C VAL A 34 -12.89 -3.17 -9.46
N GLY A 35 -11.78 -3.46 -8.79
CA GLY A 35 -11.36 -4.81 -8.43
C GLY A 35 -12.37 -5.51 -7.53
N GLN A 36 -12.94 -4.79 -6.56
CA GLN A 36 -13.97 -5.35 -5.72
C GLN A 36 -15.29 -5.55 -6.48
N THR A 37 -15.62 -4.71 -7.47
CA THR A 37 -16.77 -4.93 -8.37
C THR A 37 -16.58 -6.21 -9.16
N ALA A 38 -15.41 -6.38 -9.75
CA ALA A 38 -15.07 -7.59 -10.48
C ALA A 38 -15.12 -8.82 -9.57
N TYR A 39 -14.49 -8.78 -8.39
CA TYR A 39 -14.52 -9.89 -7.42
C TYR A 39 -15.95 -10.29 -7.04
N ASN A 40 -16.79 -9.29 -6.76
CA ASN A 40 -18.16 -9.54 -6.34
C ASN A 40 -19.03 -10.15 -7.44
N ILE A 41 -18.83 -9.72 -8.69
CA ILE A 41 -19.58 -10.25 -9.84
C ILE A 41 -19.05 -11.62 -10.28
N LEU A 42 -17.73 -11.84 -10.21
CA LEU A 42 -17.07 -12.98 -10.85
C LEU A 42 -16.75 -14.14 -9.90
N ALA A 43 -16.62 -13.89 -8.60
CA ALA A 43 -16.07 -14.87 -7.66
C ALA A 43 -16.85 -15.00 -6.35
N PHE A 44 -17.53 -13.94 -5.91
CA PHE A 44 -18.26 -13.98 -4.64
C PHE A 44 -19.64 -14.61 -4.81
N HIS A 45 -19.83 -15.78 -4.18
CA HIS A 45 -21.12 -16.44 -4.10
C HIS A 45 -21.34 -16.97 -2.68
N CYS A 46 -22.32 -16.40 -1.97
CA CYS A 46 -22.63 -16.84 -0.61
C CYS A 46 -23.12 -18.31 -0.65
N PRO A 47 -22.57 -19.20 0.19
CA PRO A 47 -22.95 -20.61 0.16
C PRO A 47 -24.35 -20.87 0.72
N CYS A 48 -24.87 -19.97 1.55
CA CYS A 48 -26.18 -20.08 2.21
C CYS A 48 -26.36 -21.36 3.04
N LEU A 49 -25.28 -21.74 3.73
CA LEU A 49 -25.29 -22.81 4.73
C LEU A 49 -24.89 -22.25 6.10
N PRO A 50 -25.57 -22.67 7.18
CA PRO A 50 -25.19 -22.29 8.54
C PRO A 50 -23.74 -22.70 8.83
N LYS A 51 -23.03 -21.88 9.61
CA LYS A 51 -21.60 -21.93 9.97
C LYS A 51 -20.62 -21.69 8.81
N LYS A 52 -21.02 -21.95 7.56
CA LYS A 52 -20.18 -21.70 6.38
C LYS A 52 -20.30 -20.27 5.91
N ASN A 53 -21.47 -19.65 6.08
CA ASN A 53 -21.75 -18.26 5.77
C ASN A 53 -20.77 -17.30 6.46
N TYR A 54 -20.65 -17.39 7.80
CA TYR A 54 -19.70 -16.61 8.57
C TYR A 54 -18.26 -16.73 8.07
N LEU A 55 -17.77 -17.97 7.93
CA LEU A 55 -16.40 -18.22 7.51
C LEU A 55 -16.14 -17.70 6.08
N TYR A 56 -17.06 -17.98 5.15
CA TYR A 56 -16.92 -17.55 3.76
C TYR A 56 -16.95 -16.02 3.64
N GLY A 57 -17.92 -15.35 4.26
CA GLY A 57 -18.01 -13.89 4.22
C GLY A 57 -16.80 -13.20 4.87
N LEU A 58 -16.31 -13.70 6.01
CA LEU A 58 -15.09 -13.17 6.63
C LEU A 58 -13.84 -13.39 5.77
N THR A 59 -13.69 -14.58 5.18
CA THR A 59 -12.54 -14.87 4.30
C THR A 59 -12.57 -14.00 3.05
N ALA A 60 -13.75 -13.73 2.47
CA ALA A 60 -13.90 -12.84 1.32
C ALA A 60 -13.47 -11.39 1.61
N ILE A 61 -13.58 -10.93 2.86
CA ILE A 61 -13.08 -9.61 3.28
C ILE A 61 -11.60 -9.69 3.65
N GLY A 62 -11.22 -10.63 4.51
CA GLY A 62 -9.92 -10.68 5.17
C GLY A 62 -8.78 -11.22 4.29
N VAL A 63 -9.02 -12.22 3.46
CA VAL A 63 -7.96 -12.85 2.65
C VAL A 63 -7.39 -11.89 1.61
N PRO A 64 -8.20 -11.16 0.82
CA PRO A 64 -7.65 -10.17 -0.11
C PRO A 64 -6.95 -9.02 0.62
N ALA A 65 -7.49 -8.56 1.76
CA ALA A 65 -6.83 -7.53 2.57
C ALA A 65 -5.45 -7.98 3.07
N LEU A 66 -5.33 -9.22 3.54
CA LEU A 66 -4.05 -9.80 3.95
C LEU A 66 -3.08 -9.94 2.77
N ALA A 67 -3.56 -10.39 1.61
CA ALA A 67 -2.74 -10.51 0.40
C ALA A 67 -2.18 -9.14 -0.02
N PHE A 68 -3.02 -8.10 -0.07
CA PHE A 68 -2.57 -6.74 -0.36
C PHE A 68 -1.59 -6.20 0.67
N PHE A 69 -1.76 -6.57 1.95
CA PHE A 69 -0.83 -6.17 3.01
C PHE A 69 0.54 -6.79 2.78
N VAL A 70 0.60 -8.10 2.51
CA VAL A 70 1.85 -8.81 2.24
C VAL A 70 2.55 -8.25 1.00
N ILE A 71 1.80 -8.00 -0.08
CA ILE A 71 2.33 -7.37 -1.30
C ILE A 71 2.89 -5.98 -0.98
N GLY A 72 2.16 -5.16 -0.22
CA GLY A 72 2.61 -3.83 0.19
C GLY A 72 3.89 -3.86 1.02
N VAL A 73 4.06 -4.85 1.91
CA VAL A 73 5.30 -5.05 2.68
C VAL A 73 6.45 -5.48 1.77
N MET A 74 6.20 -6.38 0.81
CA MET A 74 7.21 -6.88 -0.12
C MET A 74 7.70 -5.82 -1.12
N LEU A 75 6.82 -4.94 -1.59
CA LEU A 75 7.18 -3.87 -2.53
C LEU A 75 7.90 -2.70 -1.86
N ASN A 76 7.89 -2.63 -0.52
CA ASN A 76 8.54 -1.54 0.19
C ASN A 76 10.05 -1.79 0.33
N GLN A 77 10.85 -0.94 -0.32
CA GLN A 77 12.31 -1.03 -0.30
C GLN A 77 12.89 -0.97 1.12
N SER A 78 12.32 -0.15 2.01
CA SER A 78 12.77 -0.05 3.40
C SER A 78 12.64 -1.37 4.16
N THR A 79 11.70 -2.25 3.78
CA THR A 79 11.60 -3.61 4.35
C THR A 79 12.88 -4.39 4.06
N TRP A 80 13.37 -4.35 2.82
CA TRP A 80 14.55 -5.09 2.40
C TRP A 80 15.84 -4.51 2.97
N ASP A 81 15.91 -3.18 3.11
CA ASP A 81 17.04 -2.52 3.78
C ASP A 81 17.18 -3.03 5.23
N ILE A 82 16.07 -3.07 5.97
CA ILE A 82 16.03 -3.59 7.35
C ILE A 82 16.43 -5.08 7.38
N VAL A 83 15.85 -5.89 6.50
CA VAL A 83 16.14 -7.34 6.44
C VAL A 83 17.61 -7.57 6.12
N SER A 84 18.19 -6.83 5.17
CA SER A 84 19.59 -6.93 4.80
C SER A 84 20.52 -6.49 5.94
N GLU A 85 20.20 -5.39 6.62
CA GLU A 85 21.01 -4.91 7.74
C GLU A 85 20.92 -5.85 8.94
N CYS A 86 19.74 -6.40 9.23
CA CYS A 86 19.58 -7.40 10.27
C CYS A 86 20.31 -8.70 9.94
N ARG A 87 20.30 -9.14 8.67
CA ARG A 87 21.04 -10.33 8.23
C ARG A 87 22.55 -10.14 8.35
N THR A 88 23.08 -9.00 7.91
CA THR A 88 24.53 -8.74 7.87
C THR A 88 25.08 -8.35 9.25
N LYS A 89 24.34 -7.58 10.05
CA LYS A 89 24.82 -7.02 11.33
C LYS A 89 24.12 -7.60 12.58
N ARG A 90 23.34 -8.68 12.45
CA ARG A 90 22.51 -9.30 13.53
C ARG A 90 21.66 -8.28 14.31
N CYS A 91 21.18 -7.25 13.62
CA CYS A 91 20.46 -6.11 14.22
C CYS A 91 21.18 -5.42 15.40
N ARG A 92 22.50 -5.60 15.60
CA ARG A 92 23.23 -5.10 16.78
C ARG A 92 23.21 -3.58 16.96
N LYS A 93 23.04 -2.83 15.86
CA LYS A 93 22.99 -1.36 15.85
C LYS A 93 21.57 -0.79 15.80
N LEU A 94 20.55 -1.65 15.69
CA LEU A 94 19.17 -1.20 15.58
C LEU A 94 18.60 -1.03 16.99
N SER A 95 18.53 0.21 17.47
CA SER A 95 17.85 0.49 18.73
C SER A 95 16.37 0.10 18.61
N LEU A 96 15.78 -0.35 19.71
CA LEU A 96 14.38 -0.78 19.74
C LEU A 96 13.44 0.33 19.21
N THR A 97 13.70 1.58 19.59
CA THR A 97 12.94 2.75 19.14
C THR A 97 13.07 3.00 17.64
N ALA A 98 14.28 2.86 17.07
CA ALA A 98 14.49 2.99 15.64
C ALA A 98 13.80 1.85 14.88
N ALA A 99 13.85 0.63 15.40
CA ALA A 99 13.14 -0.52 14.83
C ALA A 99 11.63 -0.28 14.79
N PHE A 100 11.03 0.21 15.88
CA PHE A 100 9.59 0.52 15.94
C PHE A 100 9.19 1.65 14.97
N ALA A 101 10.00 2.72 14.88
CA ALA A 101 9.73 3.81 13.95
C ALA A 101 9.78 3.35 12.48
N LEU A 102 10.78 2.52 12.14
CA LEU A 102 10.93 1.97 10.79
C LEU A 102 9.82 0.97 10.44
N LEU A 103 9.50 0.05 11.36
CA LEU A 103 8.37 -0.87 11.19
C LEU A 103 7.05 -0.12 11.07
N GLY A 104 6.85 0.93 11.87
CA GLY A 104 5.68 1.80 11.79
C GLY A 104 5.57 2.50 10.43
N SER A 105 6.70 2.96 9.87
CA SER A 105 6.75 3.53 8.52
C SER A 105 6.40 2.50 7.45
N VAL A 106 6.94 1.27 7.54
CA VAL A 106 6.67 0.19 6.60
C VAL A 106 5.19 -0.22 6.65
N VAL A 107 4.68 -0.50 7.85
CA VAL A 107 3.29 -0.91 8.07
C VAL A 107 2.34 0.20 7.67
N GLY A 108 2.65 1.46 8.02
CA GLY A 108 1.82 2.63 7.69
C GLY A 108 1.64 2.81 6.17
N ARG A 109 2.65 2.50 5.37
CA ARG A 109 2.54 2.52 3.90
C ARG A 109 1.81 1.30 3.34
N ALA A 110 2.09 0.11 3.89
CA ALA A 110 1.52 -1.14 3.39
C ALA A 110 0.03 -1.32 3.73
N VAL A 111 -0.47 -0.67 4.78
CA VAL A 111 -1.85 -0.85 5.26
C VAL A 111 -2.91 -0.07 4.48
N VAL A 112 -2.51 0.85 3.60
CA VAL A 112 -3.43 1.70 2.82
C VAL A 112 -4.40 0.88 1.99
N VAL A 113 -3.90 0.01 1.10
CA VAL A 113 -4.73 -0.84 0.23
C VAL A 113 -5.63 -1.81 1.02
N PRO A 114 -5.11 -2.56 2.03
CA PRO A 114 -5.94 -3.43 2.89
C PRO A 114 -7.10 -2.71 3.58
N VAL A 115 -6.86 -1.51 4.12
CA VAL A 115 -7.89 -0.70 4.78
C VAL A 115 -8.93 -0.25 3.76
N THR A 116 -8.49 0.26 2.61
CA THR A 116 -9.40 0.67 1.54
C THR A 116 -10.26 -0.49 1.05
N TRP A 117 -9.69 -1.68 0.83
CA TRP A 117 -10.43 -2.89 0.48
C TRP A 117 -11.50 -3.24 1.52
N THR A 118 -11.11 -3.26 2.79
CA THR A 118 -12.01 -3.61 3.90
C THR A 118 -13.16 -2.61 4.02
N VAL A 119 -12.85 -1.30 3.93
CA VAL A 119 -13.85 -0.22 3.97
C VAL A 119 -14.84 -0.36 2.83
N ILE A 120 -14.37 -0.54 1.59
CA ILE A 120 -15.28 -0.67 0.43
C ILE A 120 -16.08 -1.98 0.53
N SER A 121 -15.49 -3.07 1.04
CA SER A 121 -16.19 -4.34 1.32
C SER A 121 -17.36 -4.18 2.28
N LEU A 122 -17.13 -3.46 3.38
CA LEU A 122 -18.16 -3.19 4.37
C LEU A 122 -19.20 -2.16 3.88
N LEU A 123 -18.80 -1.14 3.11
CA LEU A 123 -19.75 -0.18 2.53
C LEU A 123 -20.75 -0.84 1.56
N ARG A 124 -20.28 -1.81 0.76
CA ARG A 124 -21.18 -2.63 -0.08
C ARG A 124 -22.04 -3.57 0.75
N GLY A 125 -21.46 -4.14 1.80
CA GLY A 125 -22.15 -4.95 2.78
C GLY A 125 -22.52 -6.36 2.32
N GLU A 126 -22.24 -6.78 1.09
CA GLU A 126 -22.64 -8.12 0.59
C GLU A 126 -21.94 -9.27 1.34
N ALA A 127 -20.61 -9.16 1.52
CA ALA A 127 -19.85 -10.12 2.32
C ALA A 127 -20.24 -10.08 3.81
N TYR A 128 -20.61 -8.90 4.34
CA TYR A 128 -21.09 -8.73 5.70
C TYR A 128 -22.47 -9.39 5.89
N VAL A 129 -23.41 -9.15 4.98
CA VAL A 129 -24.74 -9.78 4.96
C VAL A 129 -24.59 -11.31 4.91
N CYS A 130 -23.74 -11.82 4.03
CA CYS A 130 -23.45 -13.26 3.99
C CYS A 130 -22.91 -13.76 5.34
N ALA A 131 -21.91 -13.09 5.92
CA ALA A 131 -21.28 -13.52 7.17
C ALA A 131 -22.20 -13.49 8.39
N PHE A 132 -23.06 -12.47 8.49
CA PHE A 132 -23.82 -12.17 9.71
C PHE A 132 -25.31 -12.55 9.65
N SER A 133 -25.83 -12.89 8.46
CA SER A 133 -27.21 -13.36 8.28
C SER A 133 -27.62 -14.42 9.30
N GLU A 134 -26.80 -15.45 9.51
CA GLU A 134 -27.11 -16.57 10.41
C GLU A 134 -27.23 -16.20 11.90
N PHE A 135 -26.68 -15.05 12.31
CA PHE A 135 -26.71 -14.57 13.70
C PHE A 135 -27.83 -13.56 13.97
N MET A 136 -28.62 -13.20 12.96
CA MET A 136 -29.75 -12.31 13.16
C MET A 136 -30.81 -12.94 14.05
N ASN A 137 -31.29 -12.16 15.02
CA ASN A 137 -32.37 -12.58 15.89
C ASN A 137 -33.70 -12.55 15.12
N PRO A 138 -34.42 -13.68 14.97
CA PRO A 138 -35.70 -13.71 14.25
C PRO A 138 -36.76 -12.77 14.86
N SER A 139 -36.65 -12.47 16.15
CA SER A 139 -37.56 -11.55 16.84
C SER A 139 -37.38 -10.08 16.44
N SER A 140 -36.31 -9.71 15.74
CA SER A 140 -36.18 -8.36 15.19
C SER A 140 -37.00 -8.15 13.92
N LEU A 141 -37.51 -9.24 13.31
CA LEU A 141 -38.35 -9.19 12.13
C LEU A 141 -39.83 -9.20 12.54
N ASP A 142 -40.54 -8.14 12.16
CA ASP A 142 -41.94 -7.96 12.53
C ASP A 142 -42.84 -9.05 11.91
N GLY A 143 -43.64 -9.72 12.74
CA GLY A 143 -44.50 -10.81 12.31
C GLY A 143 -43.80 -12.07 11.81
N PHE A 144 -42.51 -12.28 12.10
CA PHE A 144 -41.81 -13.50 11.71
C PHE A 144 -42.27 -14.71 12.54
N PHE A 145 -43.04 -15.61 11.93
CA PHE A 145 -43.50 -16.86 12.55
C PHE A 145 -42.83 -18.06 11.87
N SER A 146 -41.86 -18.70 12.53
CA SER A 146 -41.22 -19.92 12.02
C SER A 146 -41.14 -21.00 13.10
N SER A 147 -41.53 -22.21 12.72
CA SER A 147 -41.44 -23.45 13.51
C SER A 147 -40.09 -24.16 13.37
N THR A 148 -39.15 -23.57 12.61
CA THR A 148 -37.83 -24.12 12.26
C THR A 148 -36.72 -23.35 12.98
N PRO A 149 -35.52 -23.95 13.21
CA PRO A 149 -34.43 -23.25 13.91
C PRO A 149 -34.02 -21.99 13.15
N GLY A 150 -34.09 -20.84 13.83
CA GLY A 150 -33.76 -19.52 13.28
C GLY A 150 -32.50 -19.49 12.39
N PRO A 151 -31.34 -20.02 12.82
CA PRO A 151 -30.10 -19.93 12.06
C PRO A 151 -30.13 -20.61 10.67
N GLU A 152 -30.89 -21.69 10.51
CA GLU A 152 -30.95 -22.45 9.25
C GLU A 152 -31.69 -21.70 8.15
N ILE A 153 -32.77 -21.00 8.51
CA ILE A 153 -33.51 -20.12 7.59
C ILE A 153 -32.76 -18.83 7.38
N MET A 154 -32.19 -18.27 8.46
CA MET A 154 -31.49 -16.99 8.41
C MET A 154 -30.29 -17.01 7.45
N ALA A 155 -29.54 -18.12 7.45
CA ALA A 155 -28.41 -18.33 6.54
C ALA A 155 -28.79 -18.31 5.05
N ARG A 156 -30.07 -18.48 4.68
CA ARG A 156 -30.52 -18.55 3.28
C ARG A 156 -31.02 -17.24 2.71
N PHE A 157 -31.33 -16.24 3.55
CA PHE A 157 -31.76 -14.93 3.08
C PHE A 157 -30.79 -14.25 2.09
N PRO A 158 -29.45 -14.31 2.25
CA PRO A 158 -28.53 -13.70 1.29
C PRO A 158 -28.66 -14.24 -0.15
N CYS A 159 -29.06 -15.51 -0.31
CA CYS A 159 -29.23 -16.15 -1.62
C CYS A 159 -30.65 -16.01 -2.17
N LYS A 160 -31.59 -15.43 -1.40
CA LYS A 160 -33.02 -15.44 -1.72
C LYS A 160 -33.57 -16.85 -1.95
N ASP A 161 -32.96 -17.85 -1.28
CA ASP A 161 -33.32 -19.27 -1.36
C ASP A 161 -34.20 -19.66 -0.17
N VAL A 162 -35.33 -18.95 -0.03
CA VAL A 162 -36.31 -19.15 1.04
C VAL A 162 -37.70 -19.39 0.45
N LEU A 163 -38.59 -20.04 1.21
CA LEU A 163 -39.97 -20.28 0.76
C LEU A 163 -40.68 -18.95 0.48
N ALA A 164 -41.62 -18.95 -0.47
CA ALA A 164 -42.38 -17.76 -0.88
C ALA A 164 -42.94 -16.89 0.27
N PRO A 165 -43.45 -17.44 1.40
CA PRO A 165 -43.91 -16.63 2.53
C PRO A 165 -42.80 -15.80 3.20
N PHE A 166 -41.54 -16.25 3.12
CA PHE A 166 -40.39 -15.59 3.75
C PHE A 166 -39.63 -14.66 2.80
N MET A 167 -39.91 -14.71 1.49
CA MET A 167 -39.20 -13.90 0.49
C MET A 167 -39.28 -12.40 0.76
N ASN A 168 -40.41 -11.92 1.31
CA ASN A 168 -40.60 -10.51 1.66
C ASN A 168 -39.61 -10.03 2.74
N TYR A 169 -39.17 -10.93 3.64
CA TYR A 169 -38.21 -10.60 4.70
C TYR A 169 -36.76 -10.56 4.22
N SER A 170 -36.46 -11.14 3.05
CA SER A 170 -35.10 -11.16 2.50
C SER A 170 -34.56 -9.74 2.27
N GLY A 171 -35.42 -8.83 1.80
CA GLY A 171 -35.06 -7.42 1.63
C GLY A 171 -34.79 -6.73 2.96
N GLU A 172 -35.64 -6.97 3.97
CA GLU A 172 -35.50 -6.39 5.31
C GLU A 172 -34.19 -6.82 5.99
N VAL A 173 -33.90 -8.13 5.96
CA VAL A 173 -32.65 -8.72 6.48
C VAL A 173 -31.43 -8.11 5.79
N GLU A 174 -31.45 -8.02 4.46
CA GLU A 174 -30.36 -7.44 3.69
C GLU A 174 -30.15 -5.95 4.03
N HIS A 175 -31.23 -5.17 4.12
CA HIS A 175 -31.18 -3.76 4.46
C HIS A 175 -30.65 -3.52 5.88
N GLN A 176 -31.14 -4.27 6.87
CA GLN A 176 -30.71 -4.12 8.26
C GLN A 176 -29.21 -4.41 8.42
N LEU A 177 -28.72 -5.51 7.85
CA LEU A 177 -27.30 -5.87 7.93
C LEU A 177 -26.39 -4.92 7.14
N LYS A 178 -26.84 -4.43 5.97
CA LYS A 178 -26.11 -3.39 5.22
C LYS A 178 -26.00 -2.10 6.02
N TYR A 179 -27.09 -1.69 6.66
CA TYR A 179 -27.11 -0.52 7.53
C TYR A 179 -26.12 -0.68 8.70
N GLU A 180 -26.13 -1.82 9.40
CA GLU A 180 -25.19 -2.08 10.49
C GLU A 180 -23.73 -1.99 10.02
N SER A 181 -23.41 -2.62 8.88
CA SER A 181 -22.08 -2.56 8.27
C SER A 181 -21.64 -1.11 7.96
N GLN A 182 -22.53 -0.31 7.37
CA GLN A 182 -22.24 1.08 7.01
C GLN A 182 -22.09 1.98 8.24
N VAL A 183 -22.89 1.78 9.29
CA VAL A 183 -22.76 2.49 10.55
C VAL A 183 -21.42 2.19 11.22
N LEU A 184 -20.99 0.93 11.24
CA LEU A 184 -19.68 0.54 11.79
C LEU A 184 -18.52 1.22 11.05
N VAL A 185 -18.57 1.25 9.71
CA VAL A 185 -17.54 1.92 8.89
C VAL A 185 -17.52 3.42 9.12
N THR A 186 -18.69 4.07 9.11
CA THR A 186 -18.78 5.52 9.29
C THR A 186 -18.33 5.92 10.69
N PHE A 187 -18.74 5.18 11.72
CA PHE A 187 -18.28 5.38 13.09
C PHE A 187 -16.75 5.25 13.21
N TYR A 188 -16.17 4.17 12.69
CA TYR A 188 -14.72 3.96 12.72
C TYR A 188 -13.96 5.09 11.99
N SER A 189 -14.46 5.51 10.82
CA SER A 189 -13.85 6.56 10.02
C SER A 189 -13.87 7.92 10.73
N VAL A 190 -14.98 8.26 11.39
CA VAL A 190 -15.12 9.49 12.19
C VAL A 190 -14.18 9.46 13.40
N VAL A 191 -14.10 8.35 14.13
CA VAL A 191 -13.18 8.21 15.27
C VAL A 191 -11.73 8.39 14.84
N LYS A 192 -11.34 7.82 13.70
CA LYS A 192 -9.99 8.00 13.14
C LYS A 192 -9.72 9.44 12.73
N LEU A 193 -10.69 10.11 12.09
CA LEU A 193 -10.57 11.52 11.73
C LEU A 193 -10.38 12.40 12.98
N LEU A 194 -11.20 12.21 14.01
CA LEU A 194 -11.09 12.95 15.27
C LEU A 194 -9.75 12.71 15.97
N ASN A 195 -9.25 11.47 15.98
CA ASN A 195 -7.95 11.16 16.55
C ASN A 195 -6.81 11.85 15.76
N CYS A 196 -6.87 11.83 14.42
CA CYS A 196 -5.94 12.56 13.57
C CYS A 196 -5.94 14.07 13.89
N MET A 197 -7.11 14.67 14.08
CA MET A 197 -7.24 16.09 14.43
C MET A 197 -6.63 16.39 15.80
N ASN A 198 -6.86 15.54 16.80
CA ASN A 198 -6.27 15.70 18.14
C ASN A 198 -4.75 15.51 18.15
N THR A 199 -4.21 14.66 17.27
CA THR A 199 -2.74 14.49 17.12
C THR A 199 -2.08 15.62 16.35
N SER A 200 -2.85 16.53 15.74
CA SER A 200 -2.34 17.60 14.87
C SER A 200 -1.86 18.85 15.64
N ASP A 201 -1.79 18.81 16.97
CA ASP A 201 -1.10 19.79 17.83
C ASP A 201 0.43 19.70 17.69
N VAL A 202 0.92 19.59 16.46
CA VAL A 202 2.33 19.48 16.13
C VAL A 202 2.87 20.89 15.89
N GLN A 203 3.82 21.31 16.73
CA GLN A 203 4.45 22.64 16.70
C GLN A 203 4.80 23.07 15.25
N PRO A 204 4.43 24.29 14.80
CA PRO A 204 4.64 24.73 13.40
C PRO A 204 6.12 24.73 12.96
N LEU A 205 7.06 24.89 13.90
CA LEU A 205 8.50 24.78 13.67
C LEU A 205 8.94 23.37 13.25
N PHE A 206 8.32 22.33 13.79
CA PHE A 206 8.62 20.95 13.44
C PHE A 206 8.15 20.62 12.02
N PHE A 207 7.01 21.17 11.59
CA PHE A 207 6.51 21.00 10.23
C PHE A 207 7.46 21.61 9.18
N LEU A 208 7.95 22.85 9.40
CA LEU A 208 8.89 23.49 8.48
C LEU A 208 10.21 22.71 8.39
N HIS A 209 10.70 22.22 9.52
CA HIS A 209 11.92 21.40 9.55
C HIS A 209 11.75 20.08 8.81
N LEU A 210 10.62 19.39 8.99
CA LEU A 210 10.28 18.17 8.25
C LEU A 210 10.17 18.40 6.74
N ALA A 211 9.55 19.50 6.32
CA ALA A 211 9.43 19.85 4.91
C ALA A 211 10.80 20.11 4.27
N TYR A 212 11.66 20.88 4.95
CA TYR A 212 13.04 21.09 4.53
C TYR A 212 13.82 19.78 4.47
N TRP A 213 13.71 18.94 5.50
CA TRP A 213 14.40 17.64 5.57
C TRP A 213 14.00 16.72 4.42
N SER A 214 12.69 16.62 4.14
CA SER A 214 12.19 15.86 3.00
C SER A 214 12.76 16.36 1.66
N GLN A 215 12.83 17.69 1.48
CA GLN A 215 13.39 18.30 0.29
C GLN A 215 14.90 18.07 0.18
N TYR A 216 15.62 18.13 1.30
CA TYR A 216 17.04 17.85 1.38
C TYR A 216 17.34 16.41 0.97
N CYS A 217 16.68 15.41 1.58
CA CYS A 217 16.89 14.00 1.24
C CYS A 217 16.59 13.70 -0.24
N SER A 218 15.52 14.27 -0.80
CA SER A 218 15.20 14.13 -2.23
C SER A 218 16.28 14.74 -3.13
N SER A 219 16.78 15.92 -2.77
CA SER A 219 17.85 16.60 -3.50
C SER A 219 19.18 15.85 -3.41
N GLU A 220 19.52 15.37 -2.22
CA GLU A 220 20.72 14.56 -1.96
C GLU A 220 20.70 13.28 -2.80
N GLN A 221 19.59 12.54 -2.79
CA GLN A 221 19.46 11.31 -3.56
C GLN A 221 19.59 11.55 -5.07
N ALA A 222 18.98 12.61 -5.59
CA ALA A 222 19.06 12.95 -7.01
C ALA A 222 20.49 13.37 -7.42
N LEU A 223 21.17 14.16 -6.59
CA LEU A 223 22.57 14.54 -6.83
C LEU A 223 23.49 13.32 -6.75
N PHE A 224 23.33 12.49 -5.73
CA PHE A 224 24.12 11.28 -5.55
C PHE A 224 24.00 10.33 -6.74
N GLN A 225 22.77 10.10 -7.25
CA GLN A 225 22.56 9.25 -8.42
C GLN A 225 23.27 9.77 -9.67
N ARG A 226 23.15 11.07 -9.97
CA ARG A 226 23.86 11.67 -11.12
C ARG A 226 25.37 11.57 -10.98
N THR A 227 25.90 11.92 -9.81
CA THR A 227 27.35 11.85 -9.56
C THR A 227 27.86 10.41 -9.62
N ALA A 228 27.09 9.44 -9.10
CA ALA A 228 27.45 8.02 -9.17
C ALA A 228 27.46 7.49 -10.61
N GLU A 229 26.50 7.92 -11.45
CA GLU A 229 26.45 7.55 -12.87
C GLU A 229 27.67 8.07 -13.64
N VAL A 230 28.00 9.37 -13.49
CA VAL A 230 29.17 9.98 -14.13
C VAL A 230 30.46 9.30 -13.66
N HIS A 231 30.59 9.06 -12.35
CA HIS A 231 31.76 8.37 -11.80
C HIS A 231 31.90 6.94 -12.33
N ALA A 232 30.80 6.19 -12.39
CA ALA A 232 30.80 4.83 -12.92
C ALA A 232 31.18 4.79 -14.41
N LYS A 233 30.67 5.74 -15.23
CA LYS A 233 31.05 5.87 -16.64
C LYS A 233 32.53 6.19 -16.81
N ASN A 234 33.06 7.14 -16.05
CA ASN A 234 34.48 7.50 -16.10
C ASN A 234 35.37 6.31 -15.71
N TYR A 235 35.04 5.63 -14.61
CA TYR A 235 35.79 4.44 -14.17
C TYR A 235 35.73 3.29 -15.18
N ALA A 236 34.57 3.08 -15.82
CA ALA A 236 34.44 2.10 -16.90
C ALA A 236 35.30 2.48 -18.11
N ALA A 237 35.33 3.75 -18.50
CA ALA A 237 36.16 4.25 -19.59
C ALA A 237 37.66 4.03 -19.31
N GLU A 238 38.15 4.32 -18.11
CA GLU A 238 39.55 4.06 -17.73
C GLU A 238 39.93 2.58 -17.86
N ASN A 239 39.06 1.67 -17.39
CA ASN A 239 39.30 0.22 -17.48
C ASN A 239 39.30 -0.29 -18.93
N VAL A 240 38.35 0.18 -19.75
CA VAL A 240 38.28 -0.16 -21.19
C VAL A 240 39.51 0.38 -21.92
N LYS A 241 39.96 1.59 -21.60
CA LYS A 241 41.17 2.20 -22.16
C LYS A 241 42.41 1.39 -21.82
N SER A 242 42.52 0.93 -20.56
CA SER A 242 43.63 0.10 -20.10
C SER A 242 43.67 -1.24 -20.83
N PHE A 243 42.50 -1.84 -21.09
CA PHE A 243 42.39 -3.14 -21.76
C PHE A 243 42.62 -3.08 -23.29
N PHE A 244 42.00 -2.12 -23.98
CA PHE A 244 42.03 -2.01 -25.45
C PHE A 244 43.02 -0.97 -26.00
N GLY A 245 43.56 -0.09 -25.16
CA GLY A 245 44.42 1.04 -25.56
C GLY A 245 43.65 2.29 -26.00
N PHE A 246 42.33 2.22 -26.18
CA PHE A 246 41.47 3.34 -26.55
C PHE A 246 40.04 3.14 -26.01
N VAL A 247 39.25 4.22 -26.01
CA VAL A 247 37.80 4.19 -25.69
C VAL A 247 37.08 5.01 -26.74
N ALA A 248 35.99 4.47 -27.27
CA ALA A 248 35.05 5.21 -28.09
C ALA A 248 33.98 5.84 -27.18
N LEU A 249 34.09 7.15 -26.95
CA LEU A 249 33.11 7.96 -26.24
C LEU A 249 32.44 8.93 -27.22
N GLU A 250 31.17 9.22 -27.02
CA GLU A 250 30.48 10.32 -27.70
C GLU A 250 31.06 11.67 -27.25
N ASP A 251 30.96 12.71 -28.08
CA ASP A 251 31.60 14.00 -27.77
C ASP A 251 30.99 14.70 -26.54
N GLU A 252 29.69 14.47 -26.28
CA GLU A 252 29.00 14.92 -25.06
C GLU A 252 29.55 14.22 -23.81
N GLU A 253 29.82 12.92 -23.89
CA GLU A 253 30.38 12.13 -22.78
C GLU A 253 31.84 12.51 -22.49
N LYS A 254 32.62 12.86 -23.51
CA LYS A 254 33.98 13.38 -23.33
C LYS A 254 33.98 14.70 -22.57
N GLN A 255 33.08 15.63 -22.91
CA GLN A 255 32.96 16.89 -22.20
C GLN A 255 32.53 16.69 -20.75
N GLU A 256 31.54 15.83 -20.51
CA GLU A 256 31.06 15.53 -19.16
C GLU A 256 32.17 14.91 -18.27
N ILE A 257 33.01 14.05 -18.84
CA ILE A 257 34.16 13.46 -18.13
C ILE A 257 35.28 14.49 -17.89
N ASP A 258 35.59 15.36 -18.87
CA ASP A 258 36.68 16.34 -18.77
C ASP A 258 36.34 17.51 -17.82
N ASP A 259 35.06 17.90 -17.74
CA ASP A 259 34.56 18.91 -16.81
C ASP A 259 34.45 18.38 -15.36
N THR A 260 34.56 17.07 -15.14
CA THR A 260 34.50 16.47 -13.81
C THR A 260 35.84 16.66 -13.08
N PRO A 261 35.92 17.45 -11.98
CA PRO A 261 37.18 17.65 -11.27
C PRO A 261 37.70 16.31 -10.72
N ILE A 262 38.98 16.02 -11.00
CA ILE A 262 39.70 14.84 -10.49
C ILE A 262 39.94 15.00 -8.98
N TYR A 263 38.91 14.79 -8.17
CA TYR A 263 38.97 14.63 -6.72
C TYR A 263 37.80 13.71 -6.32
N SER A 264 37.98 12.46 -5.91
CA SER A 264 39.10 11.82 -5.22
C SER A 264 39.50 10.51 -5.89
N ARG A 265 40.78 10.41 -6.25
CA ARG A 265 41.45 9.13 -6.50
C ARG A 265 41.38 8.27 -5.23
N LEU A 266 40.97 7.02 -5.42
CA LEU A 266 41.45 5.82 -4.72
C LEU A 266 41.74 6.01 -3.22
N ASN A 267 40.82 5.54 -2.37
CA ASN A 267 41.19 4.96 -1.05
C ASN A 267 39.99 4.38 -0.28
N LYS A 268 38.72 4.56 -0.71
CA LYS A 268 37.58 4.02 0.03
C LYS A 268 37.00 2.72 -0.52
N TRP A 269 37.04 2.51 -1.84
CA TRP A 269 36.51 1.28 -2.45
C TRP A 269 37.47 0.09 -2.36
N ASP A 270 38.79 0.31 -2.48
CA ASP A 270 39.81 -0.73 -2.23
C ASP A 270 39.81 -1.25 -0.79
N MET A 271 39.25 -0.48 0.16
CA MET A 271 39.10 -0.92 1.55
C MET A 271 37.99 -1.96 1.72
N TYR A 272 36.94 -1.92 0.87
CA TYR A 272 35.81 -2.84 0.93
C TYR A 272 36.08 -4.18 0.21
N THR A 273 36.90 -4.16 -0.84
CA THR A 273 37.31 -5.38 -1.56
C THR A 273 38.37 -6.17 -0.77
N ASN A 274 39.32 -5.50 -0.12
CA ASN A 274 40.36 -6.16 0.67
C ASN A 274 39.90 -6.74 2.02
N GLU A 275 38.77 -6.29 2.59
CA GLU A 275 38.21 -6.90 3.81
C GLU A 275 37.60 -8.29 3.56
N HIS A 276 37.23 -8.62 2.31
CA HIS A 276 36.71 -9.95 1.96
C HIS A 276 37.82 -10.99 1.71
N ASP A 277 39.03 -10.58 1.33
CA ASP A 277 40.16 -11.48 1.09
C ASP A 277 40.98 -11.81 2.36
N LEU A 278 40.75 -11.09 3.47
CA LEU A 278 41.39 -11.36 4.77
C LEU A 278 40.57 -12.27 5.70
N SER A 279 39.53 -12.92 5.17
CA SER A 279 38.67 -13.86 5.91
C SER A 279 38.75 -15.31 5.40
N ASN A 280 39.95 -15.73 4.97
CA ASN A 280 40.34 -17.15 4.95
C ASN A 280 40.97 -17.57 6.27
#